data_AF-A0A2N0KH52-F1
#
_entry.id   AF-A0A2N0KH52-F1
#
_cell.length_a   1.000
_cell.length_b   1.000
_cell.length_c   1.000
_cell.angle_alpha   90.00
_cell.angle_beta   90.00
_cell.angle_gamma   90.00
#
_symmetry.space_group_name_H-M   'P 1'
#
loop_
_entity.id
_entity.type
_entity.pdbx_description
1 polymer ?
#
loop_
_entity_poly.entity_id
_entity_poly.type
_entity_poly.pdbx_seq_one_letter_code
_entity_poly.pdbx_strand_id
1 'polypeptide(L)'
;MKIFFDVDYTILGLDDSLRPGTTDTFQKLLDDGHEIYIWSGMGERWEVIEKHSLKPYISGVYEKPTHHFHERLEELKIPFEPEFVIDDYPEVVAAFGGVWVPPYFFARSVDQQMGRIYDIISDFSRDGTSEDRQYRAKGTKLPLF
;
A
#
# COMPACT_ATOMS: atom_id res chain seq x y z
N MET A 1 -1.88 11.72 6.17
CA MET A 1 -2.07 10.33 6.64
C MET A 1 -0.80 9.55 6.46
N LYS A 2 -0.56 8.53 7.28
CA LYS A 2 0.55 7.58 7.21
C LYS A 2 0.10 6.33 6.44
N ILE A 3 0.47 6.29 5.17
CA ILE A 3 -0.03 5.33 4.20
C ILE A 3 1.02 4.26 3.96
N PHE A 4 0.66 2.99 4.13
CA PHE A 4 1.56 1.88 3.89
C PHE A 4 1.26 1.21 2.54
N PHE A 5 2.28 1.06 1.71
CA PHE A 5 2.24 0.32 0.47
C PHE A 5 3.00 -0.98 0.63
N ASP A 6 2.31 -2.09 0.34
CA ASP A 6 2.98 -3.34 0.01
C ASP A 6 3.81 -3.22 -1.28
N VAL A 7 4.80 -4.08 -1.42
CA VAL A 7 5.75 -4.06 -2.54
C VAL A 7 5.38 -5.07 -3.60
N ASP A 8 5.53 -6.35 -3.27
CA ASP A 8 5.46 -7.46 -4.21
C ASP A 8 4.03 -7.63 -4.71
N TYR A 9 3.83 -7.60 -6.03
CA TYR A 9 2.51 -7.63 -6.68
C TYR A 9 1.59 -6.45 -6.37
N THR A 10 2.02 -5.49 -5.56
CA THR A 10 1.28 -4.25 -5.31
C THR A 10 1.81 -3.11 -6.16
N ILE A 11 3.09 -2.74 -5.98
CA ILE A 11 3.81 -1.75 -6.80
C ILE A 11 4.92 -2.36 -7.66
N LEU A 12 5.33 -3.61 -7.42
CA LEU A 12 6.42 -4.29 -8.13
C LEU A 12 5.95 -5.58 -8.78
N GLY A 13 6.24 -5.75 -10.07
CA GLY A 13 5.94 -6.97 -10.84
C GLY A 13 7.01 -8.05 -10.75
N LEU A 14 6.70 -9.25 -11.25
CA LEU A 14 7.66 -10.37 -11.38
C LEU A 14 8.83 -10.04 -12.33
N ASP A 15 8.57 -9.18 -13.29
CA ASP A 15 9.54 -8.65 -14.24
C ASP A 15 10.35 -7.48 -13.67
N ASP A 16 10.24 -7.23 -12.37
CA ASP A 16 10.92 -6.14 -11.66
C ASP A 16 10.54 -4.76 -12.23
N SER A 17 9.40 -4.67 -12.92
CA SER A 17 8.82 -3.39 -13.31
C SER A 17 8.04 -2.76 -12.16
N LEU A 18 8.12 -1.43 -12.03
CA LEU A 18 7.16 -0.71 -11.22
C LEU A 18 5.80 -0.69 -11.89
N ARG A 19 4.75 -0.73 -11.08
CA ARG A 19 3.38 -0.52 -11.54
C ARG A 19 3.25 0.85 -12.19
N PRO A 20 2.62 0.96 -13.37
CA PRO A 20 2.50 2.24 -14.06
C PRO A 20 1.85 3.31 -13.16
N GLY A 21 2.50 4.47 -13.09
CA GLY A 21 2.04 5.60 -12.29
C GLY A 21 2.49 5.61 -10.82
N THR A 22 3.31 4.68 -10.35
CA THR A 22 3.77 4.67 -8.95
C THR A 22 4.40 5.99 -8.52
N THR A 23 5.36 6.49 -9.29
CA THR A 23 6.07 7.74 -8.98
C THR A 23 5.15 8.96 -8.98
N ASP A 24 4.27 9.07 -9.99
CA ASP A 24 3.33 10.17 -10.11
C ASP A 24 2.31 10.18 -8.96
N THR A 25 1.78 9.00 -8.59
CA THR A 25 0.87 8.86 -7.45
C THR A 25 1.60 9.19 -6.15
N PHE A 26 2.83 8.73 -5.95
CA PHE A 26 3.59 9.05 -4.75
C PHE A 26 3.84 10.55 -4.62
N GLN A 27 4.24 11.22 -5.70
CA GLN A 27 4.43 12.67 -5.67
C GLN A 27 3.14 13.39 -5.29
N LYS A 28 2.00 13.05 -5.90
CA LYS A 28 0.71 13.66 -5.56
C LYS A 28 0.33 13.46 -4.10
N LEU A 29 0.55 12.26 -3.55
CA LEU A 29 0.27 11.97 -2.15
C LEU A 29 1.13 12.83 -1.21
N LEU A 30 2.40 13.08 -1.54
CA LEU A 30 3.25 13.98 -0.76
C LEU A 30 2.80 15.44 -0.89
N ASP A 31 2.42 15.86 -2.09
CA ASP A 31 1.90 17.21 -2.35
C ASP A 31 0.62 17.48 -1.53
N ASP A 32 -0.20 16.44 -1.33
CA ASP A 32 -1.40 16.46 -0.48
C ASP A 32 -1.07 16.34 1.04
N GLY A 33 0.21 16.22 1.41
CA GLY A 33 0.67 16.18 2.80
C GLY A 33 0.58 14.81 3.46
N HIS A 34 0.48 13.73 2.68
CA HIS A 34 0.58 12.37 3.20
C HIS A 34 2.04 11.94 3.40
N GLU A 35 2.23 10.94 4.24
CA GLU A 35 3.50 10.26 4.44
C GLU A 35 3.39 8.85 3.89
N ILE A 36 4.37 8.44 3.08
CA ILE A 36 4.36 7.14 2.40
C ILE A 36 5.36 6.23 3.10
N TYR A 37 4.88 5.07 3.50
CA TYR A 37 5.66 4.01 4.12
C TYR A 37 5.60 2.77 3.24
N ILE A 38 6.71 2.05 3.19
CA ILE A 38 6.82 0.80 2.45
C ILE A 38 6.86 -0.34 3.45
N TRP A 39 6.17 -1.42 3.14
CA TRP A 39 6.32 -2.64 3.91
C TRP A 39 6.23 -3.89 3.04
N SER A 40 6.73 -5.02 3.52
CA SER A 40 6.63 -6.30 2.81
C SER A 40 6.65 -7.46 3.79
N GLY A 41 5.99 -8.57 3.43
CA GLY A 41 6.06 -9.82 4.17
C GLY A 41 7.38 -10.58 3.99
N MET A 42 8.28 -10.05 3.16
CA MET A 42 9.59 -10.65 2.82
C MET A 42 10.77 -9.89 3.46
N GLY A 43 10.49 -9.06 4.47
CA GLY A 43 11.47 -8.18 5.11
C GLY A 43 11.54 -6.79 4.47
N GLU A 44 12.46 -5.95 4.96
CA GLU A 44 12.65 -4.59 4.44
C GLU A 44 13.14 -4.59 2.98
N ARG A 45 12.41 -3.91 2.09
CA ARG A 45 12.66 -3.88 0.63
C ARG A 45 13.54 -2.72 0.16
N TRP A 46 14.58 -2.36 0.90
CA TRP A 46 15.47 -1.24 0.55
C TRP A 46 16.05 -1.35 -0.87
N GLU A 47 16.39 -2.56 -1.31
CA GLU A 47 16.90 -2.84 -2.64
C GLU A 47 15.98 -2.33 -3.76
N VAL A 48 14.66 -2.50 -3.61
CA VAL A 48 13.65 -2.03 -4.56
C VAL A 48 13.57 -0.52 -4.55
N ILE A 49 13.56 0.08 -3.35
CA ILE A 49 13.46 1.53 -3.17
C ILE A 49 14.65 2.26 -3.79
N GLU A 50 15.84 1.73 -3.64
CA GLU A 50 17.05 2.29 -4.24
C GLU A 50 17.07 2.10 -5.75
N LYS A 51 16.82 0.88 -6.22
CA LYS A 51 16.84 0.54 -7.64
C LYS A 51 15.88 1.36 -8.49
N HIS A 52 14.68 1.61 -7.97
CA HIS A 52 13.66 2.41 -8.68
C HIS A 52 13.64 3.88 -8.28
N SER A 53 14.66 4.36 -7.56
CA SER A 53 14.78 5.77 -7.14
C SER A 53 13.56 6.29 -6.37
N LEU A 54 12.94 5.43 -5.55
CA LEU A 54 11.75 5.78 -4.76
C LEU A 54 12.10 6.50 -3.45
N LYS A 55 13.37 6.47 -3.02
CA LYS A 55 13.83 7.07 -1.75
C LYS A 55 13.31 8.49 -1.47
N PRO A 56 13.22 9.43 -2.45
CA PRO A 56 12.69 10.77 -2.18
C PRO A 56 11.25 10.81 -1.70
N TYR A 57 10.47 9.74 -1.95
CA TYR A 57 9.04 9.69 -1.64
C TYR A 57 8.71 8.99 -0.32
N ILE A 58 9.66 8.25 0.27
CA ILE A 58 9.38 7.28 1.32
C ILE A 58 9.87 7.77 2.69
N SER A 59 8.98 7.74 3.67
CA SER A 59 9.24 8.10 5.08
C SER A 59 9.82 6.94 5.89
N GLY A 60 9.59 5.68 5.50
CA GLY A 60 10.15 4.51 6.16
C GLY A 60 9.87 3.19 5.43
N VAL A 61 10.68 2.16 5.72
CA VAL A 61 10.60 0.81 5.12
C VAL A 61 10.59 -0.21 6.26
N TYR A 62 9.63 -1.15 6.23
CA TYR A 62 9.41 -2.10 7.33
C TYR A 62 9.10 -3.52 6.83
N GLU A 63 9.28 -4.50 7.72
CA GLU A 63 8.65 -5.81 7.55
C GLU A 63 7.19 -5.74 8.03
N LYS A 64 6.24 -6.24 7.24
CA LYS A 64 4.81 -6.23 7.59
C LYS A 64 4.42 -7.49 8.34
N PRO A 65 3.45 -7.43 9.28
CA PRO A 65 2.91 -8.63 9.90
C PRO A 65 2.13 -9.45 8.87
N THR A 66 2.42 -10.75 8.80
CA THR A 66 1.71 -11.71 7.93
C THR A 66 0.56 -12.43 8.64
N HIS A 67 0.45 -12.23 9.95
CA HIS A 67 -0.56 -12.79 10.85
C HIS A 67 -0.55 -11.99 12.16
N HIS A 68 -1.58 -12.13 13.00
CA HIS A 68 -1.73 -11.37 14.25
C HIS A 68 -1.46 -9.86 14.05
N PHE A 69 -2.09 -9.29 13.02
CA PHE A 69 -1.69 -8.03 12.39
C PHE A 69 -1.44 -6.87 13.35
N HIS A 70 -2.32 -6.65 14.33
CA HIS A 70 -2.16 -5.54 15.30
C HIS A 70 -1.14 -5.87 16.40
N GLU A 71 -1.08 -7.11 16.86
CA GLU A 71 -0.23 -7.54 17.99
C GLU A 71 1.24 -7.53 17.61
N ARG A 72 1.55 -7.79 16.34
CA ARG A 72 2.94 -7.91 15.86
C ARG A 72 3.56 -6.60 15.39
N LEU A 73 2.83 -5.48 15.42
CA LEU A 73 3.39 -4.16 15.06
C LEU A 73 4.60 -3.80 15.96
N GLU A 74 4.49 -4.03 17.27
CA GLU A 74 5.57 -3.76 18.22
C GLU A 74 6.76 -4.70 18.01
N GLU A 75 6.50 -5.99 17.82
CA GLU A 75 7.52 -7.01 17.53
C GLU A 75 8.35 -6.65 16.29
N LEU A 76 7.67 -6.19 15.23
CA LEU A 76 8.26 -5.80 13.96
C LEU A 76 8.78 -4.35 13.96
N LYS A 77 8.74 -3.67 15.11
CA LYS A 77 9.21 -2.29 15.30
C LYS A 77 8.57 -1.29 14.34
N ILE A 78 7.33 -1.54 13.94
CA ILE A 78 6.53 -0.58 13.18
C ILE A 78 6.11 0.52 14.18
N PRO A 79 6.50 1.78 13.96
CA PRO A 79 6.40 2.84 14.98
C PRO A 79 4.96 3.28 15.30
N PHE A 80 3.99 2.92 14.46
CA PHE A 80 2.58 3.26 14.63
C PHE A 80 1.72 2.32 13.80
N GLU A 81 0.45 2.23 14.17
CA GLU A 81 -0.54 1.57 13.33
C GLU A 81 -0.75 2.34 12.02
N PRO A 82 -0.79 1.67 10.85
CA PRO A 82 -1.14 2.30 9.58
C PRO A 82 -2.50 2.99 9.64
N GLU A 83 -2.60 4.20 9.09
CA GLU A 83 -3.89 4.87 8.91
C GLU A 83 -4.61 4.40 7.64
N PHE A 84 -3.83 3.91 6.67
CA PHE A 84 -4.34 3.43 5.40
C PHE A 84 -3.34 2.47 4.75
N VAL A 85 -3.82 1.35 4.19
CA VAL A 85 -2.98 0.31 3.58
C VAL A 85 -3.33 0.09 2.11
N ILE A 86 -2.32 -0.17 1.27
CA ILE A 86 -2.49 -0.66 -0.09
C ILE A 86 -1.78 -2.01 -0.16
N ASP A 87 -2.54 -3.07 -0.45
CA ASP A 87 -2.03 -4.44 -0.43
C ASP A 87 -2.81 -5.32 -1.41
N ASP A 88 -2.14 -6.29 -2.04
CA ASP A 88 -2.78 -7.31 -2.86
C ASP A 88 -3.40 -8.42 -2.00
N TYR A 89 -2.98 -8.52 -0.73
CA TYR A 89 -3.51 -9.48 0.24
C TYR A 89 -4.70 -8.90 1.02
N PRO A 90 -5.93 -9.38 0.78
CA PRO A 90 -7.15 -8.75 1.30
C PRO A 90 -7.23 -8.76 2.83
N GLU A 91 -6.61 -9.72 3.51
CA GLU A 91 -6.62 -9.82 4.97
C GLU A 91 -5.87 -8.67 5.65
N VAL A 92 -4.75 -8.23 5.06
CA VAL A 92 -3.99 -7.08 5.57
C VAL A 92 -4.83 -5.81 5.46
N VAL A 93 -5.45 -5.59 4.30
CA VAL A 93 -6.34 -4.44 4.07
C VAL A 93 -7.56 -4.50 4.97
N ALA A 94 -8.15 -5.68 5.19
CA ALA A 94 -9.26 -5.85 6.09
C ALA A 94 -8.90 -5.51 7.54
N ALA A 95 -7.68 -5.84 8.00
CA ALA A 95 -7.23 -5.56 9.35
C ALA A 95 -7.02 -4.06 9.62
N PHE A 96 -6.40 -3.33 8.68
CA PHE A 96 -6.02 -1.93 8.88
C PHE A 96 -6.94 -0.91 8.21
N GLY A 97 -7.71 -1.32 7.20
CA GLY A 97 -8.45 -0.43 6.31
C GLY A 97 -7.58 0.08 5.18
N GLY A 98 -8.16 0.26 3.99
CA GLY A 98 -7.38 0.67 2.83
C GLY A 98 -7.93 0.25 1.47
N VAL A 99 -7.02 0.02 0.52
CA VAL A 99 -7.31 -0.44 -0.84
C VAL A 99 -6.77 -1.86 -1.02
N TRP A 100 -7.67 -2.78 -1.36
CA TRP A 100 -7.29 -4.08 -1.88
C TRP A 100 -7.09 -4.00 -3.39
N VAL A 101 -5.88 -4.30 -3.85
CA VAL A 101 -5.51 -4.23 -5.26
C VAL A 101 -5.46 -5.61 -5.89
N PRO A 102 -5.80 -5.77 -7.18
CA PRO A 102 -5.46 -6.98 -7.90
C PRO A 102 -3.93 -7.10 -8.02
N PRO A 103 -3.37 -8.33 -7.89
CA PRO A 103 -1.95 -8.58 -8.06
C PRO A 103 -1.43 -8.07 -9.41
N TYR A 104 -0.31 -7.36 -9.37
CA TYR A 104 0.41 -6.82 -10.50
C TYR A 104 1.58 -7.75 -10.84
N PHE A 105 1.36 -8.67 -11.79
CA PHE A 105 2.40 -9.64 -12.18
C PHE A 105 3.39 -9.08 -13.22
N PHE A 106 2.90 -8.28 -14.18
CA PHE A 106 3.67 -7.79 -15.32
C PHE A 106 3.18 -6.42 -15.76
N ALA A 107 4.08 -5.61 -16.33
CA ALA A 107 3.73 -4.33 -16.90
C ALA A 107 2.67 -4.42 -17.99
N ARG A 108 1.65 -3.57 -17.87
CA ARG A 108 0.59 -3.40 -18.87
C ARG A 108 0.31 -1.92 -19.04
N SER A 109 0.37 -1.41 -20.27
CA SER A 109 0.12 0.01 -20.57
C SER A 109 -1.29 0.49 -20.24
N VAL A 110 -2.21 -0.43 -19.97
CA VAL A 110 -3.60 -0.15 -19.61
C VAL A 110 -3.86 -0.27 -18.09
N ASP A 111 -2.85 -0.61 -17.29
CA ASP A 111 -2.99 -0.61 -15.83
C ASP A 111 -3.08 0.83 -15.32
N GLN A 112 -4.24 1.17 -14.76
CA GLN A 112 -4.55 2.49 -14.19
C GLN A 112 -4.70 2.43 -12.66
N GLN A 113 -4.25 1.35 -12.04
CA GLN A 113 -4.53 1.07 -10.64
C GLN A 113 -3.92 2.13 -9.72
N MET A 114 -2.72 2.65 -10.01
CA MET A 114 -2.09 3.70 -9.19
C MET A 114 -2.89 5.00 -9.20
N GLY A 115 -3.57 5.32 -10.31
CA GLY A 115 -4.50 6.45 -10.38
C GLY A 115 -5.76 6.22 -9.53
N ARG A 116 -6.38 5.03 -9.64
CA ARG A 116 -7.52 4.67 -8.80
C ARG A 116 -7.16 4.67 -7.30
N ILE A 117 -5.98 4.16 -6.93
CA ILE A 117 -5.49 4.20 -5.55
C ILE A 117 -5.44 5.63 -5.04
N TYR A 118 -4.89 6.56 -5.84
CA TYR A 118 -4.87 7.98 -5.49
C TYR A 118 -6.28 8.52 -5.23
N ASP A 119 -7.22 8.29 -6.15
CA ASP A 119 -8.61 8.77 -6.00
C ASP A 119 -9.27 8.24 -4.72
N ILE A 120 -9.07 6.95 -4.40
CA ILE A 120 -9.60 6.34 -3.17
C ILE A 120 -8.97 6.96 -1.91
N ILE A 121 -7.65 7.21 -1.93
CA ILE A 121 -6.96 7.85 -0.81
C ILE A 121 -7.49 9.28 -0.61
N SER A 122 -7.71 10.02 -1.70
CA SER A 122 -8.27 11.38 -1.64
C SER A 122 -9.70 11.39 -1.09
N ASP A 123 -10.55 10.45 -1.51
CA ASP A 123 -11.90 10.27 -0.95
C ASP A 123 -11.82 9.96 0.54
N PHE A 124 -11.01 8.97 0.93
CA PHE A 124 -10.86 8.58 2.34
C PHE A 124 -10.31 9.72 3.19
N SER A 125 -9.32 10.48 2.69
CA SER A 125 -8.76 11.61 3.43
C SER A 125 -9.77 12.73 3.66
N ARG A 126 -10.75 12.88 2.75
CA ARG A 126 -11.78 13.92 2.83
C ARG A 126 -12.98 13.48 3.68
N ASP A 127 -13.43 12.24 3.46
CA ASP A 127 -14.75 11.77 3.91
C ASP A 127 -14.66 10.60 4.91
N GLY A 128 -13.47 10.04 5.14
CA GLY A 128 -13.25 8.85 5.97
C GLY A 128 -13.73 7.54 5.32
N THR A 129 -14.09 7.57 4.04
CA THR A 129 -14.58 6.43 3.26
C THR A 129 -14.38 6.65 1.76
N SER A 130 -14.56 5.61 0.95
CA SER A 130 -14.70 5.72 -0.51
C SER A 130 -15.74 4.70 -1.00
N GLU A 131 -16.48 5.05 -2.04
CA GLU A 131 -17.47 4.17 -2.68
C GLU A 131 -16.83 3.22 -3.72
N ASP A 132 -15.52 3.34 -3.97
CA ASP A 132 -14.85 2.41 -4.88
C ASP A 132 -14.87 0.99 -4.32
N ARG A 133 -15.21 0.02 -5.16
CA ARG A 133 -15.28 -1.40 -4.81
C ARG A 133 -13.97 -2.00 -4.29
N GLN A 134 -12.82 -1.33 -4.45
CA GLN A 134 -11.53 -1.77 -3.92
C GLN A 134 -11.24 -1.22 -2.52
N TYR A 135 -11.97 -0.19 -2.07
CA TYR A 135 -11.90 0.26 -0.70
C TYR A 135 -12.44 -0.79 0.27
N ARG A 136 -11.77 -0.95 1.40
CA ARG A 136 -12.19 -1.79 2.51
C ARG A 136 -12.08 -0.98 3.80
N ALA A 137 -13.19 -0.85 4.50
CA ALA A 137 -13.18 -0.28 5.85
C ALA A 137 -12.40 -1.20 6.80
N LYS A 138 -11.74 -0.62 7.80
CA LYS A 138 -11.07 -1.36 8.86
C LYS A 138 -12.03 -2.35 9.54
N GLY A 139 -11.59 -3.59 9.73
CA GLY A 139 -12.39 -4.68 10.29
C GLY A 139 -13.39 -5.32 9.31
N THR A 140 -13.26 -5.08 8.00
CA THR A 140 -14.12 -5.74 7.00
C THR A 140 -14.03 -7.25 7.13
N LYS A 141 -15.17 -7.94 7.28
CA LYS A 141 -15.22 -9.40 7.29
C LYS A 141 -15.08 -9.93 5.88
N LEU A 142 -14.01 -10.66 5.61
CA LEU A 142 -13.83 -11.39 4.36
C LEU A 142 -14.68 -12.67 4.40
N PRO A 143 -15.27 -13.08 3.25
CA PRO A 143 -15.95 -14.36 3.19
C PRO A 143 -14.95 -15.48 3.51
N LEU A 144 -15.35 -16.39 4.40
CA LEU A 144 -14.66 -17.66 4.58
C LEU A 144 -14.81 -18.43 3.26
N PHE A 145 -13.71 -18.71 2.59
CA PHE A 145 -13.68 -19.58 1.42
C PHE A 145 -13.97 -21.02 1.82
#